data_AF-A0A954CBM4-F1
#
_entry.id   AF-A0A954CBM4-F1
#
_cell.length_a   1.000
_cell.length_b   1.000
_cell.length_c   1.000
_cell.angle_alpha   90.00
_cell.angle_beta   90.00
_cell.angle_gamma   90.00
#
_symmetry.space_group_name_H-M   'P 1'
#
loop_
_entity.id
_entity.type
_entity.pdbx_description
1 polymer ?
#
loop_
_entity_poly.entity_id
_entity_poly.type
_entity_poly.pdbx_seq_one_letter_code
_entity_poly.pdbx_strand_id
1 'polypeptide(L)'
;VAVSAAAGAITNREEAFKALSKLAEFFRRTEPHSPISYTLDELVRRGRLPLLRLLEELIPDEDARRGFMMRSGVEPANPGATSGGGGGESSIYSE
;
A
#
# COMPACT_ATOMS: atom_id res chain seq x y z
N VAL A 1 20.57 -29.28 -22.58
CA VAL A 1 21.10 -28.81 -21.28
C VAL A 1 19.98 -28.04 -20.60
N ALA A 2 19.43 -28.55 -19.50
CA ALA A 2 18.39 -27.84 -18.74
C ALA A 2 19.05 -26.69 -17.98
N VAL A 3 18.64 -25.45 -18.27
CA VAL A 3 19.04 -24.29 -17.49
C VAL A 3 18.38 -24.41 -16.12
N SER A 4 19.19 -24.54 -15.08
CA SER A 4 18.74 -24.65 -13.69
C SER A 4 17.98 -23.39 -13.28
N ALA A 5 16.66 -23.51 -13.08
CA ALA A 5 15.77 -22.43 -12.67
C ALA A 5 15.90 -22.03 -11.18
N ALA A 6 16.85 -22.63 -10.44
CA ALA A 6 16.93 -22.51 -8.99
C ALA A 6 17.73 -21.30 -8.47
N ALA A 7 18.51 -20.61 -9.31
CA ALA A 7 19.38 -19.50 -8.86
C ALA A 7 18.74 -18.08 -8.99
N GLY A 8 17.46 -18.00 -9.37
CA GLY A 8 16.80 -16.71 -9.63
C GLY A 8 15.30 -16.65 -9.36
N ALA A 9 14.72 -17.67 -8.71
CA ALA A 9 13.32 -17.65 -8.34
C ALA A 9 13.10 -16.68 -7.17
N ILE A 10 12.21 -15.70 -7.35
CA ILE A 10 11.75 -14.82 -6.28
C ILE A 10 10.71 -15.60 -5.47
N THR A 11 11.02 -15.90 -4.21
CA THR A 11 10.19 -16.77 -3.37
C THR A 11 9.35 -16.02 -2.34
N ASN A 12 9.74 -14.78 -2.02
CA ASN A 12 9.05 -13.95 -1.06
C ASN A 12 9.10 -12.46 -1.42
N ARG A 13 8.29 -11.67 -0.71
CA ARG A 13 8.13 -10.22 -0.94
C ARG A 13 9.44 -9.45 -0.83
N GLU A 14 10.27 -9.76 0.17
CA GLU A 14 11.52 -9.04 0.37
C GLU A 14 12.56 -9.37 -0.71
N GLU A 15 12.59 -10.61 -1.21
CA GLU A 15 13.39 -10.97 -2.38
C GLU A 15 12.96 -10.18 -3.62
N ALA A 16 11.65 -10.00 -3.83
CA ALA A 16 11.13 -9.20 -4.94
C ALA A 16 11.63 -7.75 -4.84
N PHE A 17 11.52 -7.13 -3.66
CA PHE A 17 12.02 -5.77 -3.45
C PHE A 17 13.53 -5.65 -3.60
N LYS A 18 14.31 -6.63 -3.14
CA LYS A 18 15.76 -6.65 -3.38
C LYS A 18 16.10 -6.70 -4.86
N ALA A 19 15.36 -7.49 -5.64
CA ALA A 19 15.54 -7.54 -7.10
C ALA A 19 15.23 -6.18 -7.75
N LEU A 20 14.12 -5.54 -7.35
CA LEU A 20 13.74 -4.21 -7.84
C LEU A 20 14.80 -3.14 -7.50
N SER A 21 15.38 -3.16 -6.30
CA SER A 21 16.48 -2.25 -5.93
C SER A 21 17.72 -2.46 -6.79
N LYS A 22 18.09 -3.72 -7.09
CA LYS A 22 19.21 -4.00 -8.01
C LYS A 22 18.94 -3.47 -9.42
N LEU A 23 17.70 -3.54 -9.89
CA LEU A 23 17.30 -2.97 -11.18
C LEU A 23 17.37 -1.44 -11.15
N ALA A 24 16.91 -0.80 -10.07
CA ALA A 24 17.01 0.64 -9.89
C ALA A 24 18.47 1.12 -9.96
N GLU A 25 19.38 0.43 -9.27
CA GLU A 25 20.83 0.70 -9.32
C GLU A 25 21.42 0.54 -10.72
N PHE A 26 21.00 -0.50 -11.46
CA PHE A 26 21.41 -0.71 -12.83
C PHE A 26 21.01 0.49 -13.72
N PHE A 27 19.73 0.87 -13.71
CA PHE A 27 19.23 1.99 -14.51
C PHE A 27 19.86 3.32 -14.08
N ARG A 28 20.13 3.53 -12.80
CA ARG A 28 20.81 4.75 -12.33
C ARG A 28 22.22 4.90 -12.92
N ARG A 29 22.91 3.78 -13.15
CA ARG A 29 24.26 3.76 -13.74
C ARG A 29 24.22 3.86 -15.27
N THR A 30 23.27 3.19 -15.92
CA THR A 30 23.22 3.12 -17.40
C THR A 30 22.43 4.26 -18.03
N GLU A 31 21.41 4.75 -17.33
CA GLU A 31 20.51 5.82 -17.77
C GLU A 31 20.22 6.79 -16.59
N PRO A 32 21.18 7.65 -16.19
CA PRO A 32 21.09 8.44 -14.95
C PRO A 32 19.89 9.40 -14.86
N HIS A 33 19.32 9.77 -16.00
CA HIS A 33 18.16 10.66 -16.10
C HIS A 33 16.86 9.92 -16.43
N SER A 34 16.90 8.59 -16.49
CA SER A 34 15.71 7.79 -16.76
C SER A 34 14.78 7.80 -15.55
N PRO A 35 13.48 8.11 -15.74
CA PRO A 35 12.49 8.07 -14.66
C PRO A 35 12.31 6.65 -14.10
N ILE A 36 12.78 5.62 -14.81
CA ILE A 36 12.65 4.22 -14.42
C ILE A 36 13.38 3.94 -13.11
N SER A 37 14.63 4.41 -12.96
CA SER A 37 15.42 4.19 -11.73
C SER A 37 14.68 4.73 -10.50
N TYR A 38 14.23 5.98 -10.58
CA TYR A 38 13.46 6.65 -9.53
C TYR A 38 12.12 5.95 -9.26
N THR A 39 11.40 5.54 -10.31
CA THR A 39 10.11 4.85 -10.18
C THR A 39 10.25 3.52 -9.45
N LEU A 40 11.31 2.76 -9.72
CA LEU A 40 11.58 1.48 -9.05
C LEU A 40 11.91 1.70 -7.56
N ASP A 41 12.72 2.69 -7.23
CA ASP A 41 13.01 3.04 -5.84
C ASP A 41 11.75 3.45 -5.08
N GLU A 42 10.92 4.29 -5.71
CA GLU A 42 9.67 4.77 -5.12
C GLU A 42 8.65 3.64 -4.96
N LEU A 43 8.59 2.71 -5.92
CA LEU A 43 7.76 1.51 -5.83
C LEU A 43 8.19 0.61 -4.67
N VAL A 44 9.49 0.42 -4.48
CA VAL A 44 10.04 -0.35 -3.36
C VAL A 44 9.74 0.33 -2.02
N ARG A 45 9.85 1.66 -1.94
CA ARG A 45 9.50 2.45 -0.75
C ARG A 45 8.01 2.34 -0.41
N ARG A 46 7.15 2.68 -1.36
CA ARG A 46 5.68 2.61 -1.22
C ARG A 46 5.19 1.19 -0.97
N GLY A 47 5.81 0.20 -1.60
CA GLY A 47 5.51 -1.22 -1.41
C GLY A 47 5.76 -1.71 0.01
N ARG A 48 6.55 -1.02 0.82
CA ARG A 48 6.74 -1.37 2.25
C ARG A 48 5.81 -0.62 3.20
N LEU A 49 5.02 0.33 2.71
CA LEU A 49 4.08 1.07 3.54
C LEU A 49 2.85 0.22 3.88
N PRO A 50 2.30 0.35 5.10
CA PRO A 50 0.94 -0.06 5.39
C PRO A 50 -0.05 0.64 4.46
N LEU A 51 -1.14 -0.04 4.08
CA LEU A 51 -2.12 0.47 3.12
C LEU A 51 -2.60 1.89 3.46
N LEU A 52 -2.94 2.16 4.73
CA LEU A 52 -3.42 3.48 5.15
C LEU A 52 -2.39 4.59 4.90
N ARG A 53 -1.11 4.33 5.19
CA ARG A 53 -0.01 5.28 4.93
C ARG A 53 0.24 5.46 3.43
N LEU A 54 0.11 4.38 2.66
CA LEU A 54 0.18 4.46 1.20
C LEU A 54 -0.95 5.35 0.64
N LEU A 55 -2.18 5.19 1.13
CA LEU A 55 -3.32 6.00 0.70
C LEU A 55 -3.19 7.47 1.08
N GLU A 56 -2.61 7.78 2.23
CA GLU A 56 -2.28 9.17 2.62
C GLU A 56 -1.31 9.83 1.62
N GLU A 57 -0.31 9.09 1.13
CA GLU A 57 0.62 9.61 0.12
C GLU A 57 0.01 9.68 -1.29
N LEU A 58 -0.82 8.70 -1.67
CA LEU A 58 -1.43 8.64 -3.00
C LEU A 58 -2.62 9.61 -3.17
N ILE A 59 -3.37 9.84 -2.09
CA ILE A 59 -4.56 10.69 -2.06
C ILE A 59 -4.38 11.71 -0.93
N PRO A 60 -3.73 12.85 -1.20
CA PRO A 60 -3.47 13.87 -0.18
C PRO A 60 -4.77 14.47 0.38
N ASP A 61 -5.77 14.64 -0.51
CA ASP A 61 -7.09 15.15 -0.15
C ASP A 61 -7.83 14.19 0.79
N GLU A 62 -8.19 14.70 1.98
CA GLU A 62 -8.75 13.87 3.03
C GLU A 62 -10.15 13.34 2.69
N ASP A 63 -10.99 14.17 2.09
CA ASP A 63 -12.37 13.79 1.75
C ASP A 63 -12.40 12.75 0.62
N ALA A 64 -11.55 12.91 -0.40
CA ALA A 64 -11.38 11.91 -1.46
C ALA A 64 -10.86 10.58 -0.89
N ARG A 65 -9.91 10.63 0.05
CA ARG A 65 -9.36 9.43 0.72
C ARG A 65 -10.42 8.75 1.58
N ARG A 66 -11.21 9.50 2.35
CA ARG A 66 -12.32 8.99 3.15
C ARG A 66 -13.37 8.33 2.28
N GLY A 67 -13.75 8.98 1.17
CA GLY A 67 -14.69 8.43 0.19
C GLY A 67 -14.18 7.13 -0.46
N PHE A 68 -12.88 7.05 -0.76
CA PHE A 68 -12.26 5.81 -1.26
C PHE A 68 -12.34 4.67 -0.23
N MET A 69 -12.01 4.93 1.03
CA MET A 69 -12.07 3.93 2.11
C MET A 69 -13.50 3.41 2.32
N MET A 70 -14.49 4.31 2.39
CA MET A 70 -15.91 3.94 2.52
C MET A 70 -16.39 3.05 1.36
N ARG A 71 -16.06 3.40 0.12
CA ARG A 71 -16.48 2.61 -1.06
C ARG A 71 -15.76 1.28 -1.19
N SER A 72 -14.54 1.17 -0.67
CA SER A 72 -13.76 -0.08 -0.70
C SER A 72 -14.08 -1.02 0.47
N GLY A 73 -14.94 -0.60 1.41
CA GLY A 73 -15.27 -1.38 2.60
C GLY A 73 -14.15 -1.46 3.64
N VAL A 74 -13.12 -0.61 3.50
CA VAL A 74 -12.03 -0.47 4.47
C VAL A 74 -12.46 0.58 5.48
N GLU A 75 -13.00 0.15 6.62
CA GLU A 75 -13.40 1.06 7.69
C GLU A 75 -12.15 1.82 8.19
N PRO A 76 -12.14 3.17 8.22
CA PRO A 76 -11.12 3.88 8.97
C PRO A 76 -11.25 3.46 10.43
N ALA A 77 -10.16 2.99 11.05
CA ALA A 77 -10.16 2.53 12.43
C ALA A 77 -10.86 3.57 13.32
N ASN A 78 -12.07 3.24 13.79
CA ASN A 78 -12.88 4.13 14.61
C ASN A 78 -12.37 4.06 16.06
N PRO A 79 -11.73 5.12 16.60
CA PRO A 79 -11.28 5.11 18.00
C PRO A 79 -12.44 5.12 19.02
N GLY A 80 -13.70 5.16 18.58
CA GLY A 80 -14.90 5.03 19.42
C GLY A 80 -15.66 3.70 19.26
N ALA A 81 -15.24 2.80 18.36
CA ALA A 81 -15.86 1.48 18.23
C ALA A 81 -15.36 0.55 19.34
N THR A 82 -15.85 0.80 20.55
CA THR A 82 -15.92 -0.26 21.56
C THR A 82 -16.77 -1.39 20.99
N SER A 83 -16.16 -2.57 20.91
CA SER A 83 -16.84 -3.82 20.66
C SER A 83 -17.82 -4.12 21.81
N GLY A 84 -19.08 -3.72 21.64
CA GLY A 84 -20.24 -4.17 22.41
C GLY A 84 -21.49 -3.81 21.59
N GLY A 85 -22.37 -4.70 21.18
CA GLY A 85 -22.90 -5.86 21.88
C GLY A 85 -24.17 -5.45 22.65
N GLY A 86 -25.34 -5.53 21.99
CA GLY A 86 -26.68 -5.21 22.53
C GLY A 86 -27.11 -3.78 22.17
N GLY A 87 -28.26 -3.49 21.57
CA GLY A 87 -29.60 -4.07 21.74
C GLY A 87 -30.50 -2.98 22.33
N GLY A 88 -31.64 -2.68 21.69
CA GLY A 88 -32.72 -1.90 22.32
C GLY A 88 -33.07 -0.55 21.68
N GLU A 89 -34.08 -0.59 20.82
CA GLU A 89 -35.31 0.23 20.80
C GLU A 89 -35.26 1.76 21.00
N SER A 90 -35.84 2.43 19.99
CA SER A 90 -36.94 3.42 20.08
C SER A 90 -36.93 4.48 21.18
N SER A 91 -36.83 5.75 20.78
CA SER A 91 -37.77 6.80 21.21
C SER A 91 -37.65 8.02 20.27
N ILE A 92 -38.52 8.19 19.26
CA ILE A 92 -39.67 9.13 19.24
C ILE A 92 -39.50 10.45 20.03
N TYR A 93 -39.67 11.56 19.29
CA TYR A 93 -39.97 12.97 19.66
C TYR A 93 -39.12 13.67 20.74
N SER A 94 -38.56 14.85 20.40
CA SER A 94 -38.78 16.11 21.12
C SER A 94 -38.22 17.30 20.33
N GLU A 95 -39.13 18.22 20.00
CA GLU A 95 -39.06 19.66 19.65
C GLU A 95 -37.99 20.23 18.70
#